data_AF-A0A7H4Q1X8-F1
#
_entry.id   AF-A0A7H4Q1X8-F1
#
_cell.length_a   1.000
_cell.length_b   1.000
_cell.length_c   1.000
_cell.angle_alpha   90.00
_cell.angle_beta   90.00
_cell.angle_gamma   90.00
#
_symmetry.space_group_name_H-M   'P 1'
#
loop_
_entity.id
_entity.type
_entity.pdbx_description
1 polymer ?
#
loop_
_entity_poly.entity_id
_entity_poly.type
_entity_poly.pdbx_seq_one_letter_code
_entity_poly.pdbx_strand_id
1 'polypeptide(L)'
;MRSVAITEKIVSQPAKYPRNAVDRSLRIPKAILEQNAGKPCSVKESAAFLGVGAAGPYQVEVSSGIKYGFLERPSPGLIAVAERAKRVLRPQDPQDKLEGLREAVLNAPVISDVYGHYRGENLPDSQFFHNALTDTFGVPVDKVVEFQDIFIESLRAAELLIETDGKLRIIDVSQGSNISGTQSPTLKKLEKAVKIDASDSCFVMMPFAPPLGDYYAKIYKPAIEKAGLRPVRADAEIFGTGKIIDQIWAGINSAKVLVAELTARNPNVFYELGLAHALEKPVVLVSSNEADIPFDLKHIRVIYYDMTDPFWGGKLLDKVAENILSAIEHPEEAVLKRTL
;
A
#
# COMPACT_ATOMS: atom_id res chain seq x y z
N MET A 1 6.82 17.32 68.16
CA MET A 1 6.33 17.63 66.81
C MET A 1 6.63 16.45 65.90
N ARG A 2 5.63 15.61 65.57
CA ARG A 2 5.80 14.52 64.59
C ARG A 2 5.44 15.08 63.22
N SER A 3 6.44 15.17 62.34
CA SER A 3 6.26 15.56 60.95
C SER A 3 5.57 14.42 60.19
N VAL A 4 4.34 14.65 59.74
CA VAL A 4 3.65 13.75 58.81
C VAL A 4 4.07 14.19 57.41
N ALA A 5 4.99 13.45 56.79
CA ALA A 5 5.28 13.60 55.38
C ALA A 5 4.07 13.09 54.59
N ILE A 6 3.30 14.02 54.03
CA ILE A 6 2.24 13.71 53.07
C ILE A 6 2.93 13.35 51.76
N THR A 7 3.05 12.06 51.47
CA THR A 7 3.48 11.59 50.15
C THR A 7 2.34 11.89 49.17
N GLU A 8 2.41 13.05 48.51
CA GLU A 8 1.54 13.35 47.37
C GLU A 8 1.73 12.25 46.31
N LYS A 9 0.68 11.46 46.07
CA LYS A 9 0.62 10.55 44.93
C LYS A 9 0.68 11.41 43.67
N ILE A 10 1.84 11.44 43.02
CA ILE A 10 1.99 12.00 41.67
C ILE A 10 1.06 11.19 40.77
N VAL A 11 -0.09 11.76 40.44
CA VAL A 11 -0.98 11.20 39.42
C VAL A 11 -0.30 11.44 38.08
N SER A 12 0.39 10.42 37.56
CA SER A 12 1.04 10.53 36.25
C SER A 12 -0.01 10.86 35.19
N GLN A 13 0.19 11.93 34.44
CA GLN A 13 -0.67 12.27 33.30
C GLN A 13 -0.77 11.06 32.35
N PRO A 14 -1.95 10.78 31.76
CA PRO A 14 -2.10 9.67 30.83
C PRO A 14 -1.17 9.88 29.63
N ALA A 15 -0.49 8.81 29.20
CA ALA A 15 0.45 8.85 28.09
C ALA A 15 -0.22 9.44 26.83
N LYS A 16 0.51 10.26 26.07
CA LYS A 16 -0.02 10.90 24.85
C LYS A 16 -0.18 9.92 23.68
N TYR A 17 0.53 8.80 23.70
CA TYR A 17 0.56 7.78 22.66
C TYR A 17 -0.07 6.43 23.14
N PRO A 18 -0.37 5.48 22.24
CA PRO A 18 -0.80 4.14 22.62
C PRO A 18 0.28 3.37 23.37
N ARG A 19 -0.05 2.64 24.44
CA ARG A 19 0.91 1.84 25.23
C ARG A 19 0.88 0.34 24.91
N ASN A 20 0.22 -0.03 23.83
CA ASN A 20 0.12 -1.39 23.32
C ASN A 20 0.30 -1.31 21.81
N ALA A 21 0.83 -2.34 21.17
CA ALA A 21 0.88 -2.40 19.71
C ALA A 21 -0.53 -2.38 19.08
N VAL A 22 -0.59 -1.96 17.82
CA VAL A 22 -1.86 -1.76 17.08
C VAL A 22 -2.73 -3.02 17.04
N ASP A 23 -2.15 -4.19 16.76
CA ASP A 23 -2.86 -5.48 16.70
C ASP A 23 -3.34 -5.94 18.09
N ARG A 24 -2.52 -5.77 19.12
CA ARG A 24 -2.88 -6.09 20.52
C ARG A 24 -4.05 -5.25 21.01
N SER A 25 -4.21 -4.03 20.49
CA SER A 25 -5.28 -3.09 20.86
C SER A 25 -6.67 -3.48 20.33
N LEU A 26 -6.79 -4.56 19.54
CA LEU A 26 -8.06 -5.09 19.03
C LEU A 26 -8.74 -6.09 19.97
N ARG A 27 -8.07 -6.53 21.04
CA ARG A 27 -8.60 -7.54 21.98
C ARG A 27 -9.90 -7.09 22.64
N ILE A 28 -9.97 -5.84 23.11
CA ILE A 28 -11.18 -5.28 23.73
C ILE A 28 -12.31 -5.09 22.69
N PRO A 29 -12.10 -4.42 21.53
CA PRO A 29 -13.09 -4.34 20.47
C PRO A 29 -13.68 -5.70 20.07
N LYS A 30 -12.81 -6.72 19.92
CA LYS A 30 -13.22 -8.09 19.59
C LYS A 30 -14.17 -8.66 20.64
N ALA A 31 -13.83 -8.55 21.92
CA ALA A 31 -14.69 -9.04 23.00
C ALA A 31 -16.06 -8.34 23.04
N ILE A 32 -16.11 -7.04 22.77
CA ILE A 32 -17.40 -6.29 22.73
C ILE A 32 -18.24 -6.74 21.52
N LEU A 33 -17.63 -6.99 20.36
CA LEU A 33 -18.33 -7.51 19.18
C LEU A 33 -18.89 -8.91 19.41
N GLU A 34 -18.11 -9.79 20.05
CA GLU A 34 -18.49 -11.18 20.30
C GLU A 34 -19.54 -11.31 21.40
N GLN A 35 -19.38 -10.57 22.51
CA GLN A 35 -20.22 -10.75 23.71
C GLN A 35 -21.44 -9.82 23.77
N ASN A 36 -21.43 -8.68 23.06
CA ASN A 36 -22.53 -7.71 23.09
C ASN A 36 -22.85 -7.11 21.71
N ALA A 37 -22.50 -7.79 20.63
CA ALA A 37 -22.78 -7.36 19.25
C ALA A 37 -22.29 -5.94 18.92
N GLY A 38 -21.25 -5.45 19.61
CA GLY A 38 -20.67 -4.11 19.37
C GLY A 38 -21.44 -2.95 20.02
N LYS A 39 -22.48 -3.22 20.82
CA LYS A 39 -23.25 -2.16 21.51
C LYS A 39 -22.36 -1.44 22.54
N PRO A 40 -22.55 -0.12 22.75
CA PRO A 40 -21.83 0.62 23.78
C PRO A 40 -21.95 -0.04 25.15
N CYS A 41 -20.84 -0.11 25.89
CA CYS A 41 -20.78 -0.66 27.24
C CYS A 41 -19.81 0.12 28.12
N SER A 42 -19.89 -0.08 29.43
CA SER A 42 -18.93 0.47 30.38
C SER A 42 -17.59 -0.28 30.32
N VAL A 43 -16.53 0.39 30.76
CA VAL A 43 -15.20 -0.25 30.87
C VAL A 43 -15.24 -1.50 31.77
N LYS A 44 -16.08 -1.49 32.81
CA LYS A 44 -16.26 -2.62 33.72
C LYS A 44 -16.92 -3.82 33.03
N GLU A 45 -17.94 -3.59 32.21
CA GLU A 45 -18.59 -4.64 31.43
C GLU A 45 -17.63 -5.21 30.38
N SER A 46 -16.90 -4.36 29.66
CA SER A 46 -15.90 -4.83 28.69
C SER A 46 -14.79 -5.68 29.32
N ALA A 47 -14.41 -5.38 30.57
CA ALA A 47 -13.43 -6.19 31.30
C ALA A 47 -14.01 -7.54 31.71
N ALA A 48 -15.28 -7.57 32.11
CA ALA A 48 -16.00 -8.80 32.45
C ALA A 48 -16.14 -9.74 31.24
N PHE A 49 -16.36 -9.20 30.03
CA PHE A 49 -16.37 -9.98 28.78
C PHE A 49 -15.08 -10.78 28.54
N LEU A 50 -13.96 -10.30 29.09
CA LEU A 50 -12.63 -10.88 28.99
C LEU A 50 -12.19 -11.64 30.25
N GLY A 51 -13.03 -11.68 31.30
CA GLY A 51 -12.69 -12.31 32.58
C GLY A 51 -11.56 -11.62 33.35
N VAL A 52 -11.32 -10.32 33.12
CA VAL A 52 -10.21 -9.56 33.74
C VAL A 52 -10.73 -8.39 34.59
N GLY A 53 -9.87 -7.85 35.45
CA GLY A 53 -10.18 -6.65 36.22
C GLY A 53 -10.11 -5.36 35.38
N ALA A 54 -11.00 -4.40 35.65
CA ALA A 54 -11.11 -3.14 34.91
C ALA A 54 -10.11 -2.04 35.35
N ALA A 55 -9.05 -2.40 36.08
CA ALA A 55 -8.10 -1.48 36.69
C ALA A 55 -6.79 -1.38 35.89
N GLY A 56 -6.01 -0.33 36.17
CA GLY A 56 -4.61 -0.15 35.75
C GLY A 56 -4.30 -0.58 34.31
N PRO A 57 -3.71 -1.78 34.09
CA PRO A 57 -3.39 -2.29 32.75
C PRO A 57 -4.58 -2.29 31.77
N TYR A 58 -5.78 -2.62 32.24
CA TYR A 58 -6.97 -2.64 31.38
C TYR A 58 -7.37 -1.24 30.90
N GLN A 59 -7.26 -0.23 31.77
CA GLN A 59 -7.52 1.17 31.41
C GLN A 59 -6.50 1.68 30.39
N VAL A 60 -5.24 1.23 30.50
CA VAL A 60 -4.19 1.54 29.54
C VAL A 60 -4.52 0.95 28.17
N GLU A 61 -4.98 -0.31 28.12
CA GLU A 61 -5.40 -0.95 26.87
C GLU A 61 -6.61 -0.27 26.23
N VAL A 62 -7.62 0.13 27.03
CA VAL A 62 -8.73 0.98 26.55
C VAL A 62 -8.21 2.29 25.97
N SER A 63 -7.25 2.94 26.64
CA SER A 63 -6.64 4.18 26.15
C SER A 63 -5.89 3.96 24.82
N SER A 64 -5.15 2.86 24.68
CA SER A 64 -4.49 2.49 23.42
C SER A 64 -5.52 2.26 22.31
N GLY A 65 -6.58 1.50 22.57
CA GLY A 65 -7.67 1.25 21.61
C GLY A 65 -8.36 2.54 21.14
N ILE A 66 -8.54 3.52 22.03
CA ILE A 66 -9.06 4.84 21.65
C ILE A 66 -8.08 5.60 20.75
N LYS A 67 -6.79 5.61 21.09
CA LYS A 67 -5.77 6.33 20.32
C LYS A 67 -5.52 5.75 18.93
N TYR A 68 -5.70 4.44 18.76
CA TYR A 68 -5.71 3.80 17.44
C TYR A 68 -7.04 3.95 16.69
N GLY A 69 -8.07 4.54 17.29
CA GLY A 69 -9.39 4.67 16.69
C GLY A 69 -10.16 3.35 16.57
N PHE A 70 -9.84 2.36 17.40
CA PHE A 70 -10.59 1.10 17.49
C PHE A 70 -11.75 1.16 18.49
N LEU A 71 -11.61 2.03 19.50
CA LEU A 71 -12.65 2.34 20.47
C LEU A 71 -12.97 3.83 20.41
N GLU A 72 -14.21 4.17 20.74
CA GLU A 72 -14.67 5.55 20.88
C GLU A 72 -15.37 5.74 22.22
N ARG A 73 -15.50 7.00 22.64
CA ARG A 73 -16.24 7.39 23.85
C ARG A 73 -17.53 8.10 23.46
N PRO A 74 -18.65 7.37 23.30
CA PRO A 74 -19.91 7.99 22.91
C PRO A 74 -20.51 8.86 24.02
N SER A 75 -20.21 8.55 25.29
CA SER A 75 -20.63 9.33 26.45
C SER A 75 -19.69 9.07 27.64
N PRO A 76 -19.71 9.93 28.68
CA PRO A 76 -18.88 9.73 29.87
C PRO A 76 -19.10 8.34 30.50
N GLY A 77 -18.01 7.59 30.66
CA GLY A 77 -18.03 6.24 31.27
C GLY A 77 -18.33 5.09 30.32
N LEU A 78 -18.78 5.36 29.09
CA LEU A 78 -19.01 4.33 28.07
C LEU A 78 -17.88 4.29 27.03
N ILE A 79 -17.73 3.10 26.43
CA ILE A 79 -16.90 2.84 25.26
C ILE A 79 -17.73 2.08 24.21
N ALA A 80 -17.42 2.30 22.94
CA ALA A 80 -18.02 1.58 21.83
C ALA A 80 -16.96 1.17 20.80
N VAL A 81 -17.29 0.18 19.98
CA VAL A 81 -16.41 -0.30 18.90
C VAL A 81 -16.55 0.62 17.70
N ALA A 82 -15.46 1.27 17.31
CA ALA A 82 -15.42 2.16 16.16
C ALA A 82 -15.47 1.37 14.83
N GLU A 83 -15.86 2.03 13.74
CA GLU A 83 -15.96 1.42 12.40
C GLU A 83 -14.62 0.81 11.94
N ARG A 84 -13.50 1.47 12.24
CA ARG A 84 -12.15 0.94 11.92
C ARG A 84 -11.91 -0.43 12.54
N ALA A 85 -12.30 -0.63 13.80
CA ALA A 85 -12.17 -1.94 14.45
C ALA A 85 -13.08 -2.99 13.83
N LYS A 86 -14.31 -2.62 13.42
CA LYS A 86 -15.22 -3.52 12.71
C LYS A 86 -14.63 -3.96 11.38
N ARG A 87 -14.06 -3.02 10.60
CA ARG A 87 -13.37 -3.31 9.33
C ARG A 87 -12.21 -4.29 9.52
N VAL A 88 -11.40 -4.10 10.57
CA VAL A 88 -10.25 -4.98 10.86
C VAL A 88 -10.69 -6.38 11.35
N LEU A 89 -11.73 -6.46 12.18
CA LEU A 89 -12.16 -7.71 12.82
C LEU A 89 -13.17 -8.50 12.00
N ARG A 90 -13.90 -7.85 11.09
CA ARG A 90 -14.91 -8.43 10.20
C ARG A 90 -14.74 -7.90 8.76
N PRO A 91 -13.58 -8.15 8.14
CA PRO A 91 -13.29 -7.65 6.80
C PRO A 91 -14.31 -8.18 5.78
N GLN A 92 -14.73 -7.31 4.86
CA GLN A 92 -15.53 -7.65 3.69
C GLN A 92 -14.66 -7.71 2.42
N ASP A 93 -13.53 -7.01 2.42
CA ASP A 93 -12.50 -7.04 1.39
C ASP A 93 -11.19 -7.66 1.93
N PRO A 94 -10.40 -8.40 1.11
CA PRO A 94 -9.08 -8.88 1.51
C PRO A 94 -8.12 -7.81 2.09
N GLN A 95 -8.27 -6.54 1.69
CA GLN A 95 -7.43 -5.42 2.13
C GLN A 95 -7.91 -4.74 3.42
N ASP A 96 -9.18 -4.91 3.80
CA ASP A 96 -9.82 -4.20 4.91
C ASP A 96 -9.02 -4.26 6.22
N LYS A 97 -8.49 -5.45 6.52
CA LYS A 97 -7.69 -5.70 7.72
C LYS A 97 -6.41 -4.89 7.69
N LEU A 98 -5.66 -4.97 6.59
CA LEU A 98 -4.37 -4.32 6.45
C LEU A 98 -4.52 -2.79 6.40
N GLU A 99 -5.47 -2.29 5.62
CA GLU A 99 -5.79 -0.87 5.54
C GLU A 99 -6.27 -0.32 6.89
N GLY A 100 -7.09 -1.06 7.63
CA GLY A 100 -7.53 -0.66 8.97
C GLY A 100 -6.40 -0.58 10.00
N LEU A 101 -5.42 -1.49 9.94
CA LEU A 101 -4.23 -1.42 10.79
C LEU A 101 -3.31 -0.25 10.40
N ARG A 102 -3.10 -0.02 9.10
CA ARG A 102 -2.33 1.14 8.61
C ARG A 102 -2.97 2.45 9.00
N GLU A 103 -4.26 2.60 8.77
CA GLU A 103 -5.03 3.79 9.16
C GLU A 103 -4.95 4.03 10.68
N ALA A 104 -4.96 2.97 11.49
CA ALA A 104 -4.76 3.07 12.92
C ALA A 104 -3.38 3.61 13.29
N VAL A 105 -2.31 3.07 12.70
CA VAL A 105 -0.93 3.54 12.93
C VAL A 105 -0.74 4.99 12.49
N LEU A 106 -1.22 5.34 11.30
CA LEU A 106 -1.04 6.68 10.69
C LEU A 106 -1.81 7.79 11.43
N ASN A 107 -2.82 7.44 12.22
CA ASN A 107 -3.60 8.40 13.01
C ASN A 107 -3.29 8.33 14.52
N ALA A 108 -2.45 7.39 14.95
CA ALA A 108 -2.12 7.23 16.36
C ALA A 108 -1.18 8.35 16.82
N PRO A 109 -1.51 9.11 17.88
CA PRO A 109 -0.69 10.24 18.31
C PRO A 109 0.74 9.83 18.65
N VAL A 110 1.70 10.70 18.32
CA VAL A 110 3.16 10.49 18.40
C VAL A 110 3.67 9.40 17.44
N ILE A 111 3.00 8.25 17.33
CA ILE A 111 3.35 7.21 16.35
C ILE A 111 3.27 7.76 14.92
N SER A 112 2.21 8.50 14.60
CA SER A 112 2.02 9.15 13.29
C SER A 112 3.14 10.14 12.98
N ASP A 113 3.62 10.87 13.99
CA ASP A 113 4.65 11.91 13.85
C ASP A 113 6.01 11.27 13.60
N VAL A 114 6.35 10.24 14.37
CA VAL A 114 7.59 9.45 14.20
C VAL A 114 7.58 8.72 12.86
N TYR A 115 6.45 8.09 12.50
CA TYR A 115 6.28 7.49 11.18
C TYR A 115 6.47 8.53 10.08
N GLY A 116 5.81 9.69 10.18
CA GLY A 116 5.89 10.75 9.18
C GLY A 116 7.30 11.29 8.96
N HIS A 117 8.12 11.32 10.01
CA HIS A 117 9.51 11.78 9.94
C HIS A 117 10.45 10.77 9.26
N TYR A 118 10.23 9.46 9.49
CA TYR A 118 11.12 8.39 9.01
C TYR A 118 10.55 7.57 7.85
N ARG A 119 9.34 7.86 7.36
CA ARG A 119 8.73 7.14 6.22
C ARG A 119 9.64 7.21 5.00
N GLY A 120 9.87 6.08 4.36
CA GLY A 120 10.78 5.97 3.21
C GLY A 120 12.26 5.90 3.58
N GLU A 121 12.62 5.98 4.86
CA GLU A 121 14.00 5.96 5.34
C GLU A 121 14.30 4.73 6.19
N ASN A 122 15.59 4.44 6.36
CA ASN A 122 16.05 3.50 7.37
C ASN A 122 15.97 4.17 8.75
N LEU A 123 15.53 3.42 9.75
CA LEU A 123 15.63 3.85 11.13
C LEU A 123 17.11 4.04 11.50
N PRO A 124 17.44 5.13 12.23
CA PRO A 124 18.80 5.33 12.74
C PRO A 124 19.21 4.21 13.70
N ASP A 125 20.51 4.12 14.00
CA ASP A 125 20.99 3.25 15.07
C ASP A 125 20.32 3.61 16.41
N SER A 126 20.17 2.63 17.29
CA SER A 126 19.34 2.72 18.50
C SER A 126 19.61 3.98 19.34
N GLN A 127 20.87 4.37 19.53
CA GLN A 127 21.19 5.59 20.30
C GLN A 127 20.66 6.86 19.65
N PHE A 128 20.80 7.01 18.33
CA PHE A 128 20.31 8.19 17.61
C PHE A 128 18.79 8.23 17.56
N PHE A 129 18.16 7.07 17.38
CA PHE A 129 16.70 6.98 17.38
C PHE A 129 16.13 7.31 18.76
N HIS A 130 16.73 6.81 19.85
CA HIS A 130 16.34 7.14 21.21
C HIS A 130 16.42 8.64 21.51
N ASN A 131 17.51 9.29 21.09
CA ASN A 131 17.67 10.74 21.27
C ASN A 131 16.58 11.50 20.50
N ALA A 132 16.30 11.12 19.24
CA ALA A 132 15.25 11.74 18.44
C ALA A 132 13.85 11.56 19.09
N LEU A 133 13.54 10.38 19.62
CA LEU A 133 12.28 10.11 20.33
C LEU A 133 12.05 11.08 21.49
N THR A 134 13.09 11.40 22.26
CA THR A 134 13.00 12.38 23.35
C THR A 134 12.99 13.82 22.84
N ASP A 135 14.01 14.20 22.06
CA ASP A 135 14.28 15.60 21.73
C ASP A 135 13.27 16.18 20.72
N THR A 136 12.84 15.36 19.76
CA THR A 136 11.95 15.78 18.66
C THR A 136 10.49 15.43 18.94
N PHE A 137 10.22 14.22 19.44
CA PHE A 137 8.85 13.70 19.58
C PHE A 137 8.31 13.77 21.01
N GLY A 138 9.12 14.24 21.97
CA GLY A 138 8.71 14.47 23.35
C GLY A 138 8.36 13.19 24.12
N VAL A 139 8.93 12.03 23.72
CA VAL A 139 8.80 10.78 24.46
C VAL A 139 9.64 10.87 25.74
N PRO A 140 9.06 10.66 26.94
CA PRO A 140 9.81 10.69 28.20
C PRO A 140 10.98 9.70 28.18
N VAL A 141 12.14 10.13 28.71
CA VAL A 141 13.39 9.34 28.69
C VAL A 141 13.20 7.94 29.28
N ASP A 142 12.44 7.82 30.37
CA ASP A 142 12.14 6.55 31.05
C ASP A 142 11.12 5.67 30.31
N LYS A 143 10.64 6.11 29.14
CA LYS A 143 9.64 5.44 28.31
C LYS A 143 10.09 5.21 26.87
N VAL A 144 11.29 5.65 26.49
CA VAL A 144 11.82 5.54 25.13
C VAL A 144 11.86 4.09 24.63
N VAL A 145 12.42 3.17 25.42
CA VAL A 145 12.51 1.75 25.04
C VAL A 145 11.13 1.15 24.84
N GLU A 146 10.20 1.42 25.77
CA GLU A 146 8.82 0.96 25.67
C GLU A 146 8.12 1.52 24.42
N PHE A 147 8.30 2.81 24.14
CA PHE A 147 7.75 3.44 22.94
C PHE A 147 8.31 2.82 21.67
N GLN A 148 9.63 2.62 21.59
CA GLN A 148 10.27 1.99 20.44
C GLN A 148 9.68 0.60 20.17
N ASP A 149 9.54 -0.24 21.20
CA ASP A 149 8.97 -1.58 21.05
C ASP A 149 7.54 -1.51 20.51
N ILE A 150 6.70 -0.64 21.08
CA ILE A 150 5.32 -0.44 20.60
C ILE A 150 5.29 0.06 19.15
N PHE A 151 6.17 1.00 18.82
CA PHE A 151 6.27 1.57 17.47
C PHE A 151 6.65 0.50 16.45
N ILE A 152 7.73 -0.24 16.70
CA ILE A 152 8.21 -1.31 15.83
C ILE A 152 7.17 -2.44 15.68
N GLU A 153 6.60 -2.92 16.79
CA GLU A 153 5.55 -3.94 16.76
C GLU A 153 4.32 -3.46 15.97
N SER A 154 3.94 -2.19 16.14
CA SER A 154 2.79 -1.62 15.42
C SER A 154 3.03 -1.50 13.92
N LEU A 155 4.19 -0.99 13.51
CA LEU A 155 4.55 -0.87 12.10
C LEU A 155 4.68 -2.26 11.47
N ARG A 156 5.24 -3.24 12.17
CA ARG A 156 5.31 -4.63 11.69
C ARG A 156 3.93 -5.22 11.48
N ALA A 157 3.01 -5.06 12.43
CA ALA A 157 1.64 -5.56 12.31
C ALA A 157 0.84 -4.88 11.19
N ALA A 158 1.17 -3.63 10.85
CA ALA A 158 0.57 -2.88 9.74
C ALA A 158 1.32 -3.03 8.40
N GLU A 159 2.34 -3.90 8.33
CA GLU A 159 3.23 -4.06 7.17
C GLU A 159 3.77 -2.71 6.66
N LEU A 160 4.28 -1.91 7.59
CA LEU A 160 4.93 -0.61 7.37
C LEU A 160 6.43 -0.63 7.67
N LEU A 161 6.98 -1.82 7.93
CA LEU A 161 8.38 -2.02 8.28
C LEU A 161 8.94 -3.22 7.50
N ILE A 162 10.08 -3.02 6.86
CA ILE A 162 10.88 -4.12 6.30
C ILE A 162 12.24 -4.17 6.97
N GLU A 163 12.84 -5.35 7.02
CA GLU A 163 14.20 -5.56 7.53
C GLU A 163 15.08 -6.04 6.38
N THR A 164 16.19 -5.33 6.13
CA THR A 164 17.16 -5.67 5.08
C THR A 164 18.55 -5.41 5.63
N ASP A 165 19.43 -6.40 5.56
CA ASP A 165 20.81 -6.32 6.07
C ASP A 165 20.91 -5.84 7.54
N GLY A 166 19.96 -6.27 8.37
CA GLY A 166 19.88 -5.90 9.79
C GLY A 166 19.44 -4.45 10.05
N LYS A 167 19.02 -3.71 9.01
CA LYS A 167 18.45 -2.36 9.13
C LYS A 167 16.94 -2.41 8.92
N LEU A 168 16.23 -1.66 9.75
CA LEU A 168 14.78 -1.52 9.67
C LEU A 168 14.44 -0.30 8.80
N ARG A 169 13.70 -0.50 7.72
CA ARG A 169 13.24 0.56 6.82
C ARG A 169 11.74 0.76 6.96
N ILE A 170 11.31 2.01 7.15
CA ILE A 170 9.89 2.35 7.21
C ILE A 170 9.36 2.53 5.80
N ILE A 171 8.25 1.87 5.50
CA ILE A 171 7.60 1.94 4.20
C ILE A 171 6.76 3.22 4.14
N ASP A 172 6.96 4.04 3.11
CA ASP A 172 6.11 5.19 2.84
C ASP A 172 4.80 4.75 2.15
N VAL A 173 3.71 4.86 2.90
CA VAL A 173 2.34 4.63 2.45
C VAL A 173 1.51 5.91 2.50
N SER A 174 2.14 7.04 2.81
CA SER A 174 1.48 8.34 2.87
C SER A 174 1.13 8.90 1.49
N GLN A 175 1.70 8.32 0.43
CA GLN A 175 1.22 8.45 -0.96
C GLN A 175 0.36 7.24 -1.41
N GLY A 176 -0.06 6.39 -0.48
CA GLY A 176 -0.78 5.15 -0.71
C GLY A 176 -2.21 5.11 -0.18
N SER A 177 -2.78 6.25 0.22
CA SER A 177 -4.22 6.43 0.45
C SER A 177 -4.88 7.11 -0.75
N ASN A 178 -4.84 6.42 -1.88
CA ASN A 178 -5.79 6.59 -2.99
C ASN A 178 -6.25 5.21 -3.51
N ILE A 179 -6.34 4.22 -2.62
CA ILE A 179 -7.02 2.95 -2.91
C ILE A 179 -8.51 3.14 -2.59
N SER A 180 -9.15 3.92 -3.44
CA SER A 180 -10.60 4.02 -3.72
C SER A 180 -10.91 5.42 -4.25
N GLY A 181 -11.02 5.54 -5.58
CA GLY A 181 -11.97 6.49 -6.17
C GLY A 181 -11.54 7.94 -6.42
N THR A 182 -10.26 8.32 -6.35
CA THR A 182 -9.83 9.62 -6.90
C THR A 182 -8.56 9.49 -7.72
N GLN A 183 -8.73 9.49 -9.06
CA GLN A 183 -7.67 9.52 -10.06
C GLN A 183 -6.58 10.54 -9.70
N SER A 184 -5.31 10.15 -9.88
CA SER A 184 -4.14 11.04 -9.84
C SER A 184 -4.45 12.34 -10.62
N PRO A 185 -4.12 13.55 -10.09
CA PRO A 185 -4.36 14.80 -10.81
C PRO A 185 -3.68 14.84 -12.18
N THR A 186 -2.56 14.11 -12.34
CA THR A 186 -1.91 13.87 -13.63
C THR A 186 -2.79 13.02 -14.54
N LEU A 187 -3.30 11.88 -14.04
CA LEU A 187 -4.19 11.00 -14.79
C LEU A 187 -5.48 11.73 -15.23
N LYS A 188 -6.10 12.53 -14.35
CA LYS A 188 -7.29 13.35 -14.70
C LYS A 188 -7.02 14.36 -15.80
N LYS A 189 -5.80 14.91 -15.83
CA LYS A 189 -5.39 15.86 -16.86
C LYS A 189 -5.22 15.14 -18.20
N LEU A 190 -4.54 14.00 -18.20
CA LEU A 190 -4.31 13.15 -19.38
C LEU A 190 -5.63 12.59 -19.94
N GLU A 191 -6.53 12.10 -19.09
CA GLU A 191 -7.87 11.61 -19.49
C GLU A 191 -8.70 12.68 -20.21
N LYS A 192 -8.53 13.97 -19.86
CA LYS A 192 -9.20 15.08 -20.55
C LYS A 192 -8.54 15.47 -21.86
N ALA A 193 -7.22 15.24 -21.98
CA ALA A 193 -6.43 15.60 -23.15
C ALA A 193 -6.53 14.54 -24.26
N VAL A 194 -6.67 13.27 -23.87
CA VAL A 194 -6.69 12.13 -24.80
C VAL A 194 -8.11 11.76 -25.18
N LYS A 195 -8.40 11.72 -26.49
CA LYS A 195 -9.65 11.17 -27.01
C LYS A 195 -9.51 9.66 -27.24
N ILE A 196 -10.29 8.87 -26.50
CA ILE A 196 -10.34 7.41 -26.61
C ILE A 196 -11.70 7.00 -27.15
N ASP A 197 -11.71 6.21 -28.22
CA ASP A 197 -12.94 5.65 -28.77
C ASP A 197 -13.27 4.31 -28.10
N ALA A 198 -14.55 3.92 -28.04
CA ALA A 198 -14.98 2.68 -27.38
C ALA A 198 -14.37 1.39 -27.97
N SER A 199 -13.84 1.45 -29.19
CA SER A 199 -13.13 0.35 -29.85
C SER A 199 -11.62 0.34 -29.60
N ASP A 200 -11.05 1.40 -29.03
CA ASP A 200 -9.61 1.49 -28.78
C ASP A 200 -9.19 0.45 -27.74
N SER A 201 -8.11 -0.26 -28.05
CA SER A 201 -7.62 -1.38 -27.25
C SER A 201 -6.14 -1.23 -26.92
N CYS A 202 -5.72 -1.84 -25.81
CA CYS A 202 -4.32 -1.98 -25.45
C CYS A 202 -3.93 -3.46 -25.44
N PHE A 203 -2.89 -3.80 -26.21
CA PHE A 203 -2.41 -5.17 -26.33
C PHE A 203 -1.22 -5.42 -25.39
N VAL A 204 -1.30 -6.48 -24.60
CA VAL A 204 -0.30 -6.83 -23.59
C VAL A 204 0.56 -8.00 -24.07
N MET A 205 1.85 -7.73 -24.24
CA MET A 205 2.91 -8.69 -24.56
C MET A 205 3.63 -9.05 -23.27
N MET A 206 3.48 -10.27 -22.78
CA MET A 206 4.02 -10.66 -21.48
C MET A 206 4.30 -12.17 -21.36
N PRO A 207 5.17 -12.59 -20.42
CA PRO A 207 5.34 -14.00 -20.11
C PRO A 207 4.07 -14.59 -19.49
N PHE A 208 3.69 -15.79 -19.93
CA PHE A 208 2.49 -16.48 -19.41
C PHE A 208 2.74 -17.28 -18.12
N ALA A 209 3.98 -17.70 -17.90
CA ALA A 209 4.30 -18.53 -16.76
C ALA A 209 4.21 -17.71 -15.45
N PRO A 210 3.73 -18.31 -14.34
CA PRO A 210 3.86 -17.71 -13.03
C PRO A 210 5.34 -17.39 -12.68
N PRO A 211 5.60 -16.32 -11.92
CA PRO A 211 4.62 -15.43 -11.30
C PRO A 211 4.08 -14.34 -12.24
N LEU A 212 4.74 -14.06 -13.38
CA LEU A 212 4.42 -12.94 -14.26
C LEU A 212 3.03 -13.07 -14.90
N GLY A 213 2.59 -14.28 -15.26
CA GLY A 213 1.27 -14.51 -15.85
C GLY A 213 0.09 -13.98 -15.02
N ASP A 214 0.24 -13.98 -13.69
CA ASP A 214 -0.76 -13.46 -12.75
C ASP A 214 -0.90 -11.93 -12.81
N TYR A 215 0.13 -11.23 -13.27
CA TYR A 215 0.18 -9.77 -13.27
C TYR A 215 -0.82 -9.18 -14.26
N TYR A 216 -1.25 -9.94 -15.27
CA TYR A 216 -2.30 -9.50 -16.18
C TYR A 216 -3.59 -9.15 -15.45
N ALA A 217 -4.15 -10.10 -14.71
CA ALA A 217 -5.43 -9.91 -14.04
C ALA A 217 -5.31 -8.91 -12.88
N LYS A 218 -4.16 -8.87 -12.21
CA LYS A 218 -3.93 -8.05 -11.02
C LYS A 218 -3.48 -6.61 -11.31
N ILE A 219 -2.84 -6.37 -12.46
CA ILE A 219 -2.13 -5.11 -12.75
C ILE A 219 -2.47 -4.58 -14.14
N TYR A 220 -2.12 -5.29 -15.22
CA TYR A 220 -2.21 -4.72 -16.57
C TYR A 220 -3.66 -4.52 -17.01
N LYS A 221 -4.53 -5.52 -16.81
CA LYS A 221 -5.96 -5.41 -17.13
C LYS A 221 -6.61 -4.21 -16.42
N PRO A 222 -6.53 -4.07 -15.08
CA PRO A 222 -7.13 -2.91 -14.41
C PRO A 222 -6.42 -1.59 -14.74
N ALA A 223 -5.11 -1.58 -15.04
CA ALA A 223 -4.42 -0.35 -15.51
C ALA A 223 -4.96 0.14 -16.86
N ILE A 224 -5.19 -0.79 -17.79
CA ILE A 224 -5.70 -0.49 -19.13
C ILE A 224 -7.16 -0.01 -19.05
N GLU A 225 -8.00 -0.69 -18.25
CA GLU A 225 -9.38 -0.28 -18.01
C GLU A 225 -9.44 1.10 -17.33
N LYS A 226 -8.52 1.37 -16.40
CA LYS A 226 -8.36 2.68 -15.75
C LYS A 226 -7.95 3.78 -16.74
N ALA A 227 -7.18 3.45 -17.77
CA ALA A 227 -6.87 4.35 -18.87
C ALA A 227 -8.01 4.45 -19.91
N GLY A 228 -9.12 3.72 -19.73
CA GLY A 228 -10.29 3.80 -20.61
C GLY A 228 -10.23 2.95 -21.89
N LEU A 229 -9.23 2.06 -22.04
CA LEU A 229 -9.10 1.18 -23.20
C LEU A 229 -9.61 -0.24 -22.91
N ARG A 230 -9.88 -1.00 -23.97
CA ARG A 230 -10.15 -2.44 -23.87
C ARG A 230 -8.84 -3.24 -23.73
N PRO A 231 -8.64 -4.03 -22.65
CA PRO A 231 -7.45 -4.86 -22.51
C PRO A 231 -7.52 -6.10 -23.39
N VAL A 232 -6.43 -6.38 -24.11
CA VAL A 232 -6.27 -7.56 -24.97
C VAL A 232 -4.98 -8.27 -24.59
N ARG A 233 -5.07 -9.58 -24.31
CA ARG A 233 -3.92 -10.46 -24.10
C ARG A 233 -3.93 -11.57 -25.13
N ALA A 234 -2.75 -11.98 -25.55
CA ALA A 234 -2.56 -12.92 -26.64
C ALA A 234 -3.06 -14.36 -26.40
N ASP A 235 -3.60 -14.68 -25.23
CA ASP A 235 -4.15 -16.01 -24.91
C ASP A 235 -5.69 -15.99 -24.78
N ALA A 236 -6.29 -15.00 -24.10
CA ALA A 236 -7.71 -15.03 -23.73
C ALA A 236 -8.68 -14.87 -24.92
N GLU A 237 -8.26 -14.20 -26.00
CA GLU A 237 -9.10 -13.92 -27.18
C GLU A 237 -8.59 -14.62 -28.47
N ILE A 238 -7.46 -15.33 -28.40
CA ILE A 238 -6.67 -15.81 -29.56
C ILE A 238 -6.70 -17.37 -29.72
N PHE A 239 -7.63 -18.05 -29.06
CA PHE A 239 -7.89 -19.49 -29.31
C PHE A 239 -8.71 -19.75 -30.59
N GLY A 240 -8.59 -18.89 -31.61
CA GLY A 240 -9.15 -19.12 -32.95
C GLY A 240 -8.28 -20.06 -33.78
N THR A 241 -8.87 -20.71 -34.79
CA THR A 241 -8.15 -21.51 -35.79
C THR A 241 -7.26 -20.60 -36.67
N GLY A 242 -5.94 -20.71 -36.58
CA GLY A 242 -4.98 -19.95 -37.40
C GLY A 242 -3.53 -20.07 -36.88
N LYS A 243 -2.53 -19.56 -37.60
CA LYS A 243 -1.15 -19.52 -37.08
C LYS A 243 -1.10 -18.49 -35.94
N ILE A 244 -0.53 -18.87 -34.80
CA ILE A 244 -0.39 -18.01 -33.60
C ILE A 244 0.19 -16.63 -33.97
N ILE A 245 1.13 -16.60 -34.92
CA ILE A 245 1.78 -15.38 -35.38
C ILE A 245 0.84 -14.40 -36.08
N ASP A 246 -0.14 -14.88 -36.85
CA ASP A 246 -1.08 -14.02 -37.58
C ASP A 246 -2.02 -13.32 -36.58
N GLN A 247 -2.33 -13.98 -35.48
CA GLN A 247 -3.18 -13.44 -34.42
C GLN A 247 -2.45 -12.43 -33.55
N ILE A 248 -1.17 -12.69 -33.22
CA ILE A 248 -0.27 -11.72 -32.59
C ILE A 248 -0.15 -10.48 -33.48
N TRP A 249 0.08 -10.66 -34.78
CA TRP A 249 0.17 -9.55 -35.73
C TRP A 249 -1.11 -8.72 -35.78
N ALA A 250 -2.28 -9.38 -35.84
CA ALA A 250 -3.57 -8.70 -35.81
C ALA A 250 -3.80 -7.94 -34.50
N GLY A 251 -3.42 -8.53 -33.36
CA GLY A 251 -3.47 -7.89 -32.04
C GLY A 251 -2.60 -6.64 -31.97
N ILE A 252 -1.33 -6.75 -32.36
CA ILE A 252 -0.41 -5.62 -32.42
C ILE A 252 -0.93 -4.53 -33.36
N ASN A 253 -1.37 -4.89 -34.55
CA ASN A 253 -1.80 -3.92 -35.56
C ASN A 253 -3.07 -3.16 -35.15
N SER A 254 -4.04 -3.86 -34.54
CA SER A 254 -5.33 -3.29 -34.12
C SER A 254 -5.28 -2.48 -32.82
N ALA A 255 -4.27 -2.72 -31.97
CA ALA A 255 -4.13 -1.99 -30.71
C ALA A 255 -3.81 -0.51 -30.93
N LYS A 256 -4.36 0.36 -30.09
CA LYS A 256 -4.01 1.79 -30.07
C LYS A 256 -2.60 1.99 -29.51
N VAL A 257 -2.27 1.22 -28.48
CA VAL A 257 -1.01 1.25 -27.72
C VAL A 257 -0.73 -0.14 -27.15
N LEU A 258 0.53 -0.47 -26.91
CA LEU A 258 0.95 -1.76 -26.37
C LEU A 258 1.63 -1.62 -25.01
N VAL A 259 1.60 -2.68 -24.23
CA VAL A 259 2.39 -2.85 -23.01
C VAL A 259 3.29 -4.07 -23.18
N ALA A 260 4.59 -3.93 -22.91
CA ALA A 260 5.56 -5.01 -22.99
C ALA A 260 6.21 -5.29 -21.64
N GLU A 261 6.00 -6.49 -21.09
CA GLU A 261 6.65 -6.94 -19.84
C GLU A 261 7.94 -7.70 -20.13
N LEU A 262 9.07 -7.08 -19.85
CA LEU A 262 10.40 -7.54 -20.27
C LEU A 262 11.17 -8.29 -19.18
N THR A 263 10.60 -8.44 -17.97
CA THR A 263 11.25 -9.18 -16.88
C THR A 263 11.59 -10.61 -17.29
N ALA A 264 12.75 -11.07 -16.84
CA ALA A 264 13.32 -12.38 -17.13
C ALA A 264 13.63 -12.64 -18.62
N ARG A 265 13.66 -11.57 -19.42
CA ARG A 265 14.11 -11.56 -20.82
C ARG A 265 13.41 -12.58 -21.72
N ASN A 266 12.08 -12.66 -21.66
CA ASN A 266 11.34 -13.63 -22.45
C ASN A 266 11.53 -13.39 -23.97
N PRO A 267 12.05 -14.35 -24.74
CA PRO A 267 12.38 -14.15 -26.15
C PRO A 267 11.15 -13.91 -27.02
N ASN A 268 9.99 -14.44 -26.65
CA ASN A 268 8.75 -14.23 -27.41
C ASN A 268 8.28 -12.79 -27.25
N VAL A 269 8.34 -12.23 -26.04
CA VAL A 269 7.96 -10.83 -25.81
C VAL A 269 8.87 -9.87 -26.58
N PHE A 270 10.18 -10.15 -26.65
CA PHE A 270 11.09 -9.34 -27.49
C PHE A 270 10.81 -9.48 -28.99
N TYR A 271 10.43 -10.68 -29.44
CA TYR A 271 10.04 -10.89 -30.83
C TYR A 271 8.79 -10.06 -31.17
N GLU A 272 7.75 -10.12 -30.33
CA GLU A 272 6.53 -9.32 -30.47
C GLU A 272 6.82 -7.81 -30.40
N LEU A 273 7.70 -7.38 -29.49
CA LEU A 273 8.16 -6.01 -29.38
C LEU A 273 8.86 -5.53 -30.67
N GLY A 274 9.70 -6.37 -31.26
CA GLY A 274 10.34 -6.10 -32.54
C GLY A 274 9.32 -5.88 -33.67
N LEU A 275 8.25 -6.68 -33.70
CA LEU A 275 7.14 -6.50 -34.65
C LEU A 275 6.39 -5.18 -34.40
N ALA A 276 6.11 -4.85 -33.14
CA ALA A 276 5.46 -3.61 -32.75
C ALA A 276 6.29 -2.38 -33.16
N HIS A 277 7.60 -2.42 -32.95
CA HIS A 277 8.54 -1.38 -33.39
C HIS A 277 8.59 -1.27 -34.91
N ALA A 278 8.60 -2.39 -35.64
CA ALA A 278 8.61 -2.38 -37.10
C ALA A 278 7.35 -1.71 -37.69
N LEU A 279 6.22 -1.82 -36.98
CA LEU A 279 4.93 -1.21 -37.27
C LEU A 279 4.76 0.20 -36.67
N GLU A 280 5.79 0.75 -36.04
CA GLU A 280 5.78 2.08 -35.41
C GLU A 280 4.63 2.26 -34.40
N LYS A 281 4.28 1.18 -33.69
CA LYS A 281 3.25 1.23 -32.65
C LYS A 281 3.84 1.80 -31.35
N PRO A 282 3.10 2.64 -30.61
CA PRO A 282 3.54 3.13 -29.31
C PRO A 282 3.53 1.98 -28.29
N VAL A 283 4.64 1.80 -27.57
CA VAL A 283 4.79 0.71 -26.59
C VAL A 283 5.26 1.26 -25.25
N VAL A 284 4.53 0.92 -24.19
CA VAL A 284 4.92 1.13 -22.80
C VAL A 284 5.76 -0.06 -22.34
N LEU A 285 7.06 0.17 -22.10
CA LEU A 285 7.99 -0.87 -21.65
C LEU A 285 7.98 -0.98 -20.13
N VAL A 286 7.94 -2.21 -19.62
CA VAL A 286 7.92 -2.51 -18.19
C VAL A 286 8.95 -3.60 -17.87
N SER A 287 9.67 -3.45 -16.76
CA SER A 287 10.59 -4.49 -16.26
C SER A 287 10.80 -4.35 -14.75
N SER A 288 11.10 -5.46 -14.08
CA SER A 288 11.46 -5.45 -12.66
C SER A 288 12.88 -4.92 -12.40
N ASN A 289 13.73 -4.90 -13.43
CA ASN A 289 15.12 -4.48 -13.31
C ASN A 289 15.72 -4.02 -14.64
N GLU A 290 16.77 -3.19 -14.57
CA GLU A 290 17.47 -2.67 -15.75
C GLU A 290 18.32 -3.75 -16.46
N ALA A 291 18.77 -4.77 -15.72
CA ALA A 291 19.61 -5.82 -16.29
C ALA A 291 18.86 -6.60 -17.38
N ASP A 292 17.54 -6.71 -17.31
CA ASP A 292 16.73 -7.38 -18.32
C ASP A 292 16.55 -6.59 -19.63
N ILE A 293 16.95 -5.32 -19.65
CA ILE A 293 16.77 -4.43 -20.80
C ILE A 293 18.02 -4.48 -21.71
N PRO A 294 17.90 -4.97 -22.96
CA PRO A 294 18.97 -4.90 -23.96
C PRO A 294 19.40 -3.46 -24.22
N PHE A 295 20.67 -3.28 -24.60
CA PHE A 295 21.25 -1.97 -24.88
C PHE A 295 20.41 -1.14 -25.86
N ASP A 296 19.89 -1.78 -26.91
CA ASP A 296 19.05 -1.14 -27.93
C ASP A 296 17.71 -0.60 -27.41
N LEU A 297 17.27 -1.01 -26.21
CA LEU A 297 16.03 -0.51 -25.61
C LEU A 297 16.29 0.51 -24.48
N LYS A 298 17.53 0.66 -24.02
CA LYS A 298 17.85 1.52 -22.87
C LYS A 298 17.59 3.01 -23.08
N HIS A 299 17.53 3.45 -24.33
CA HIS A 299 17.20 4.83 -24.69
C HIS A 299 15.69 5.10 -24.72
N ILE A 300 14.87 4.04 -24.65
CA ILE A 300 13.42 4.12 -24.55
C ILE A 300 13.05 4.16 -23.07
N ARG A 301 12.02 4.92 -22.72
CA ARG A 301 11.53 4.98 -21.34
C ARG A 301 10.98 3.62 -20.90
N VAL A 302 11.55 3.08 -19.82
CA VAL A 302 11.11 1.83 -19.19
C VAL A 302 10.54 2.14 -17.80
N ILE A 303 9.37 1.57 -17.49
CA ILE A 303 8.80 1.59 -16.15
C ILE A 303 9.45 0.46 -15.35
N TYR A 304 10.20 0.84 -14.32
CA TYR A 304 10.74 -0.12 -13.36
C TYR A 304 9.82 -0.32 -12.15
N TYR A 305 9.64 -1.58 -11.75
CA TYR A 305 8.96 -1.97 -10.51
C TYR A 305 9.87 -2.81 -9.64
N ASP A 306 9.77 -2.65 -8.33
CA ASP A 306 10.61 -3.35 -7.37
C ASP A 306 9.76 -4.36 -6.60
N MET A 307 9.96 -5.65 -6.83
CA MET A 307 9.18 -6.70 -6.16
C MET A 307 9.39 -6.74 -4.64
N THR A 308 10.40 -6.07 -4.10
CA THR A 308 10.62 -5.92 -2.66
C THR A 308 9.69 -4.87 -2.01
N ASP A 309 9.09 -4.00 -2.80
CA ASP A 309 8.09 -3.03 -2.34
C ASP A 309 6.70 -3.68 -2.27
N PRO A 310 6.07 -3.88 -1.11
CA PRO A 310 4.78 -4.58 -1.02
C PRO A 310 3.63 -3.92 -1.80
N PHE A 311 3.80 -2.68 -2.25
CA PHE A 311 2.82 -1.94 -3.07
C PHE A 311 3.21 -1.85 -4.54
N TRP A 312 4.27 -2.53 -4.96
CA TRP A 312 4.79 -2.45 -6.32
C TRP A 312 3.70 -2.69 -7.36
N GLY A 313 2.74 -3.59 -7.07
CA GLY A 313 1.63 -3.90 -7.98
C GLY A 313 0.69 -2.72 -8.20
N GLY A 314 0.27 -2.03 -7.14
CA GLY A 314 -0.59 -0.85 -7.24
C GLY A 314 0.12 0.35 -7.88
N LYS A 315 1.39 0.58 -7.49
CA LYS A 315 2.23 1.62 -8.11
C LYS A 315 2.47 1.35 -9.59
N LEU A 316 2.70 0.08 -9.96
CA LEU A 316 2.90 -0.30 -11.34
C LEU A 316 1.61 -0.10 -12.15
N LEU A 317 0.46 -0.50 -11.61
CA LEU A 317 -0.85 -0.27 -12.24
C LEU A 317 -1.05 1.20 -12.57
N ASP A 318 -0.85 2.10 -11.60
CA ASP A 318 -1.01 3.54 -11.79
C ASP A 318 -0.03 4.11 -12.82
N LYS A 319 1.25 3.74 -12.71
CA LYS A 319 2.28 4.17 -13.68
C LYS A 319 1.95 3.68 -15.09
N VAL A 320 1.49 2.43 -15.25
CA VAL A 320 1.11 1.89 -16.55
C VAL A 320 -0.07 2.66 -17.12
N ALA A 321 -1.12 2.94 -16.32
CA ALA A 321 -2.28 3.72 -16.77
C ALA A 321 -1.87 5.13 -17.23
N GLU A 322 -1.03 5.83 -16.47
CA GLU A 322 -0.52 7.15 -16.83
C GLU A 322 0.34 7.12 -18.11
N ASN A 323 1.23 6.13 -18.25
CA ASN A 323 2.10 6.02 -19.43
C ASN A 323 1.34 5.55 -20.68
N ILE A 324 0.25 4.78 -20.52
CA ILE A 324 -0.66 4.45 -21.62
C ILE A 324 -1.26 5.74 -22.20
N LEU A 325 -1.83 6.60 -21.35
CA LEU A 325 -2.41 7.86 -21.81
C LEU A 325 -1.34 8.78 -22.41
N SER A 326 -0.18 8.89 -21.74
CA SER A 326 0.95 9.67 -22.24
C SER A 326 1.45 9.19 -23.60
N ALA A 327 1.50 7.87 -23.84
CA ALA A 327 1.91 7.29 -25.11
C ALA A 327 0.88 7.49 -26.23
N ILE A 328 -0.40 7.70 -25.88
CA ILE A 328 -1.43 8.05 -26.86
C ILE A 328 -1.38 9.55 -27.19
N GLU A 329 -1.11 10.40 -26.19
CA GLU A 329 -0.97 11.85 -26.38
C GLU A 329 0.32 12.23 -27.14
N HIS A 330 1.43 11.55 -26.81
CA HIS A 330 2.76 11.78 -27.34
C HIS A 330 3.38 10.48 -27.89
N PRO A 331 2.82 9.91 -28.98
CA PRO A 331 3.27 8.64 -29.52
C PRO A 331 4.74 8.66 -29.95
N GLU A 332 5.28 9.82 -30.34
CA GLU A 332 6.69 9.99 -30.70
C GLU A 332 7.68 9.65 -29.59
N GLU A 333 7.28 9.74 -28.32
CA GLU A 333 8.12 9.39 -27.17
C GLU A 333 8.09 7.89 -26.85
N ALA A 334 7.07 7.18 -27.37
CA ALA A 334 6.81 5.77 -27.12
C ALA A 334 7.02 4.88 -28.37
N VAL A 335 7.40 5.48 -29.50
CA VAL A 335 7.69 4.81 -30.77
C VAL A 335 9.19 4.87 -31.03
N LEU A 336 9.79 3.71 -31.34
CA LEU A 336 11.13 3.66 -31.87
C LEU A 336 11.14 4.18 -33.32
N LYS A 337 11.43 5.48 -33.50
CA LYS A 337 11.47 6.11 -34.82
C LYS A 337 12.62 5.58 -35.66
N ARG A 338 12.34 5.28 -36.93
CA ARG A 338 13.38 5.06 -37.94
C ARG A 338 14.12 6.38 -38.16
N THR A 339 15.38 6.45 -37.74
CA THR A 339 16.29 7.43 -38.32
C THR A 339 16.81 6.79 -39.60
N LEU A 340 16.18 7.11 -40.74
CA LEU A 340 16.66 6.70 -42.06
C LEU A 340 17.83 7.57 -42.50
#